data_AF-A0A2H0YVQ9-F1
#
_entry.id   AF-A0A2H0YVQ9-F1
#
_cell.length_a   1.000
_cell.length_b   1.000
_cell.length_c   1.000
_cell.angle_alpha   90.00
_cell.angle_beta   90.00
_cell.angle_gamma   90.00
#
_symmetry.space_group_name_H-M   'P 1'
#
loop_
_entity.id
_entity.type
_entity.pdbx_description
1 polymer ?
#
loop_
_entity_poly.entity_id
_entity_poly.type
_entity_poly.pdbx_seq_one_letter_code
_entity_poly.pdbx_strand_id
1 'polypeptide(L)'
;MKWKKLGRIFNPTEHQLPNNCVEFAKSPQVLTFEDFVRIYFSTIEKDATGKYLSHIAFVDFDKTFTKIIKVSNKTVIPLGSLG
;
A
#
# COMPACT_ATOMS: atom_id res chain seq x y z
N MET A 1 -18.82 -8.53 17.71
CA MET A 1 -17.44 -8.42 17.19
C MET A 1 -16.52 -7.96 18.32
N LYS A 2 -15.42 -8.66 18.61
CA LYS A 2 -14.42 -8.23 19.61
C LYS A 2 -13.21 -7.67 18.86
N TRP A 3 -12.94 -6.38 19.00
CA TRP A 3 -11.81 -5.74 18.35
C TRP A 3 -10.49 -6.06 19.06
N LYS A 4 -9.47 -6.47 18.31
CA LYS A 4 -8.09 -6.61 18.81
C LYS A 4 -7.27 -5.43 18.32
N LYS A 5 -6.72 -4.63 19.24
CA LYS A 5 -5.86 -3.48 18.91
C LYS A 5 -4.44 -3.98 18.60
N LEU A 6 -4.02 -3.89 17.34
CA LEU A 6 -2.67 -4.25 16.90
C LEU A 6 -1.69 -3.06 16.83
N GLY A 7 -2.21 -1.82 16.83
CA GLY A 7 -1.40 -0.62 16.67
C GLY A 7 -1.07 -0.33 15.20
N ARG A 8 0.05 0.34 14.95
CA ARG A 8 0.52 0.69 13.60
C ARG A 8 1.28 -0.48 13.00
N ILE A 9 0.60 -1.28 12.18
CA ILE A 9 1.18 -2.48 11.55
C ILE A 9 1.93 -2.18 10.25
N PHE A 10 1.75 -1.00 9.66
CA PHE A 10 2.39 -0.58 8.41
C PHE A 10 2.65 0.92 8.43
N ASN A 11 3.81 1.32 7.92
CA ASN A 11 4.14 2.72 7.65
C ASN A 11 4.77 2.85 6.26
N PRO A 12 4.09 3.48 5.27
CA PRO A 12 4.62 3.58 3.91
C PRO A 12 5.94 4.36 3.83
N THR A 13 6.23 5.25 4.79
CA THR A 13 7.47 6.04 4.80
C THR A 13 8.71 5.20 5.14
N GLU A 14 8.53 3.97 5.64
CA GLU A 14 9.60 3.04 6.01
C GLU A 14 9.93 2.08 4.85
N HIS A 15 9.30 2.26 3.67
CA HIS A 15 9.45 1.37 2.51
C HIS A 15 9.66 2.14 1.22
N GLN A 16 10.44 1.56 0.31
CA GLN A 16 10.55 2.08 -1.06
C GLN A 16 9.37 1.57 -1.89
N LEU A 17 8.46 2.48 -2.24
CA LEU A 17 7.30 2.19 -3.09
C LEU A 17 7.59 2.58 -4.55
N PRO A 18 6.91 1.96 -5.53
CA PRO A 18 7.01 2.37 -6.93
C PRO A 18 6.52 3.80 -7.14
N ASN A 19 6.85 4.37 -8.31
CA ASN A 19 6.38 5.69 -8.76
C ASN A 19 6.71 6.83 -7.77
N ASN A 20 7.88 6.78 -7.12
CA ASN A 20 8.33 7.78 -6.14
C ASN A 20 7.34 8.05 -5.00
N CYS A 21 6.51 7.06 -4.67
CA CYS A 21 5.53 7.21 -3.60
C CYS A 21 6.20 7.08 -2.24
N VAL A 22 5.88 7.98 -1.32
CA VAL A 22 6.50 8.02 0.02
C VAL A 22 5.45 8.12 1.12
N GLU A 23 4.31 8.73 0.82
CA GLU A 23 3.33 9.12 1.82
C GLU A 23 2.00 8.40 1.63
N PHE A 24 1.31 8.20 2.77
CA PHE A 24 -0.03 7.65 2.91
C PHE A 24 -0.22 6.18 2.47
N ALA A 25 -1.11 5.50 3.21
CA ALA A 25 -1.68 4.21 2.85
C ALA A 25 -3.19 4.30 3.05
N LYS A 26 -3.90 4.72 2.00
CA LYS A 26 -5.33 5.07 2.05
C LYS A 26 -6.19 3.97 1.46
N SER A 27 -7.45 3.94 1.86
CA SER A 27 -8.49 3.10 1.24
C SER A 27 -8.09 1.62 1.08
N PRO A 28 -7.71 0.92 2.16
CA PRO A 28 -7.20 -0.44 2.07
C PRO A 28 -8.25 -1.40 1.50
N GLN A 29 -7.83 -2.27 0.58
CA GLN A 29 -8.62 -3.33 -0.03
C GLN A 29 -7.91 -4.67 0.17
N VAL A 30 -8.58 -5.62 0.81
CA VAL A 30 -7.96 -6.86 1.29
C VAL A 30 -8.29 -8.04 0.38
N LEU A 31 -7.27 -8.82 0.03
CA LEU A 31 -7.36 -10.11 -0.65
C LEU A 31 -6.66 -11.17 0.20
N THR A 32 -7.41 -12.20 0.57
CA THR A 32 -6.91 -13.30 1.41
C THR A 32 -6.48 -14.46 0.53
N PHE A 33 -5.18 -14.78 0.55
CA PHE A 33 -4.62 -15.97 -0.10
C PHE A 33 -4.53 -17.13 0.88
N GLU A 34 -4.06 -18.31 0.47
CA GLU A 34 -3.84 -19.43 1.39
C GLU A 34 -2.79 -19.07 2.45
N ASP A 35 -1.63 -18.58 2.04
CA ASP A 35 -0.47 -18.35 2.94
C ASP A 35 -0.37 -16.94 3.51
N PHE A 36 -1.00 -15.95 2.87
CA PHE A 36 -0.82 -14.53 3.22
C PHE A 36 -2.09 -13.70 3.01
N VAL A 37 -2.05 -12.46 3.49
CA VAL A 37 -3.07 -11.45 3.25
C VAL A 37 -2.44 -10.30 2.47
N ARG A 38 -2.94 -10.02 1.27
CA ARG A 38 -2.55 -8.84 0.50
C ARG A 38 -3.49 -7.69 0.79
N ILE A 39 -2.94 -6.53 1.10
CA ILE A 39 -3.69 -5.29 1.26
C ILE A 39 -3.23 -4.33 0.18
N TYR A 40 -4.10 -4.06 -0.80
CA TYR A 40 -3.90 -2.96 -1.73
C TYR A 40 -4.30 -1.64 -1.07
N PHE A 41 -3.59 -0.57 -1.38
CA PHE A 41 -3.86 0.75 -0.85
C PHE A 41 -3.46 1.83 -1.86
N SER A 42 -4.08 3.00 -1.73
CA SER A 42 -3.68 4.19 -2.48
C SER A 42 -2.55 4.93 -1.75
N THR A 43 -1.50 5.24 -2.49
CA THR A 43 -0.35 6.05 -2.04
C THR A 43 -0.12 7.19 -3.04
N ILE A 44 0.69 8.17 -2.68
CA ILE A 44 0.84 9.39 -3.47
C ILE A 44 2.26 9.59 -3.97
N GLU A 45 2.36 10.07 -5.20
CA GLU A 45 3.51 10.75 -5.76
C GLU A 45 3.22 12.25 -5.77
N LYS A 46 4.21 13.08 -5.43
CA LYS A 46 4.18 14.52 -5.67
C LYS A 46 4.85 14.77 -7.01
N ASP A 47 4.10 15.27 -7.99
CA ASP A 47 4.66 15.60 -9.30
C ASP A 47 5.54 16.85 -9.25
N ALA A 48 6.16 17.19 -10.39
CA ALA A 48 7.04 18.37 -10.51
C ALA A 48 6.33 19.70 -10.20
N THR A 49 4.99 19.74 -10.23
CA THR A 49 4.18 20.92 -9.90
C THR A 49 3.69 20.92 -8.44
N GLY A 50 4.05 19.90 -7.67
CA GLY A 50 3.60 19.68 -6.30
C GLY A 50 2.18 19.12 -6.19
N LYS A 51 1.56 18.71 -7.31
CA LYS A 51 0.25 18.06 -7.29
C LYS A 51 0.39 16.59 -6.95
N TYR A 52 -0.70 16.01 -6.46
CA TYR A 52 -0.74 14.61 -6.09
C TYR A 52 -1.20 13.74 -7.25
N LEU A 53 -0.36 12.77 -7.60
CA LEU A 53 -0.73 11.63 -8.44
C LEU A 53 -1.01 10.44 -7.54
N SER A 54 -2.19 9.84 -7.67
CA SER A 54 -2.59 8.69 -6.86
C SER A 54 -2.20 7.40 -7.55
N HIS A 55 -1.42 6.59 -6.85
CA HIS A 55 -0.96 5.28 -7.32
C HIS A 55 -1.49 4.17 -6.42
N ILE A 56 -1.52 2.94 -6.95
CA ILE A 56 -1.86 1.75 -6.17
C ILE A 56 -0.58 0.98 -5.83
N ALA A 57 -0.45 0.65 -4.55
CA ALA A 57 0.56 -0.27 -4.04
C ALA A 57 -0.13 -1.34 -3.18
N PHE A 58 0.63 -2.34 -2.76
CA PHE A 58 0.19 -3.38 -1.86
C PHE A 58 1.28 -3.74 -0.84
N VAL A 59 0.82 -4.29 0.27
CA VAL A 59 1.63 -4.97 1.27
C VAL A 59 1.03 -6.35 1.56
N ASP A 60 1.87 -7.36 1.61
CA ASP A 60 1.53 -8.71 2.01
C ASP A 60 1.94 -8.93 3.46
N PHE A 61 1.02 -9.44 4.26
CA PHE A 61 1.24 -9.82 5.66
C PHE A 61 1.06 -11.33 5.85
N ASP A 62 1.72 -11.86 6.87
CA ASP A 62 1.30 -13.12 7.47
C ASP A 62 -0.14 -13.04 8.00
N LYS A 63 -0.77 -14.20 8.24
CA LYS A 63 -2.17 -14.27 8.72
C LYS A 63 -2.39 -13.58 10.06
N THR A 64 -1.32 -13.36 10.82
CA THR A 64 -1.34 -12.73 12.14
C THR A 64 -1.09 -11.22 12.10
N PHE A 65 -0.79 -10.65 10.93
CA PHE A 65 -0.42 -9.24 10.73
C PHE A 65 0.77 -8.79 11.60
N THR A 66 1.68 -9.72 11.89
CA THR A 66 2.90 -9.49 12.69
C THR A 66 4.14 -9.34 11.83
N LYS A 67 4.11 -9.87 10.61
CA LYS A 67 5.24 -9.86 9.68
C LYS A 67 4.80 -9.41 8.30
N ILE A 68 5.49 -8.40 7.78
CA ILE A 68 5.41 -8.04 6.36
C ILE A 68 6.19 -9.09 5.56
N ILE A 69 5.52 -9.72 4.61
CA ILE A 69 6.08 -10.71 3.69
C ILE A 69 6.65 -10.02 2.45
N LYS A 70 5.90 -9.07 1.89
CA LYS A 70 6.27 -8.38 0.65
C LYS A 70 5.64 -6.99 0.60
N VAL A 71 6.35 -6.04 -0.01
CA VAL A 71 5.81 -4.74 -0.38
C VAL A 71 5.91 -4.60 -1.90
N SER A 72 5.00 -3.84 -2.50
CA SER A 72 5.07 -3.52 -3.93
C SER A 72 6.43 -2.96 -4.31
N ASN A 73 7.08 -3.63 -5.26
CA ASN A 73 8.35 -3.21 -5.85
C ASN A 73 8.23 -2.86 -7.34
N LYS A 74 7.02 -2.97 -7.89
CA LYS A 74 6.67 -2.65 -9.28
C LYS A 74 5.31 -1.97 -9.30
N THR A 75 5.09 -1.13 -10.30
CA THR A 75 3.81 -0.48 -10.56
C THR A 75 2.72 -1.54 -10.70
N VAL A 76 1.66 -1.44 -9.88
CA VAL A 76 0.51 -2.36 -9.92
C VAL A 76 -0.34 -2.07 -11.15
N ILE A 77 -0.68 -0.80 -11.34
CA ILE A 77 -1.42 -0.29 -12.50
C ILE A 77 -0.85 1.10 -12.83
N PRO A 78 -0.59 1.43 -14.11
CA PRO A 78 -0.11 2.76 -14.49
C PRO A 78 -1.21 3.81 -14.34
N LEU A 79 -0.82 5.09 -14.34
CA LEU A 79 -1.78 6.19 -14.41
C LEU A 79 -2.58 6.11 -15.72
N GLY A 80 -3.86 6.45 -15.62
CA GLY A 80 -4.70 6.61 -16.79
C GLY A 80 -4.26 7.80 -17.65
N SER A 81 -4.68 7.78 -18.92
CA SER A 81 -4.54 8.93 -19.81
C SER A 81 -5.38 10.12 -19.31
N LEU A 82 -5.05 11.31 -19.82
CA LEU A 82 -5.93 12.46 -19.65
C LEU A 82 -7.28 12.17 -20.34
N GLY A 83 -8.36 12.52 -19.64
CA GLY A 83 -9.74 12.36 -20.13
C GLY A 83 -10.14 13.42 -21.14
#